data_AF-A0A958F1W8-F1
#
_entry.id   AF-A0A958F1W8-F1
#
_cell.length_a   1.000
_cell.length_b   1.000
_cell.length_c   1.000
_cell.angle_alpha   90.00
_cell.angle_beta   90.00
_cell.angle_gamma   90.00
#
_symmetry.space_group_name_H-M   'P 1'
#
loop_
_entity.id
_entity.type
_entity.pdbx_description
1 polymer ?
#
loop_
_entity_poly.entity_id
_entity_poly.type
_entity_poly.pdbx_seq_one_letter_code
_entity_poly.pdbx_strand_id
1 'polypeptide(L)'
;GSHHIWVDHCDLRSSFDGLLDIKRGSDYITVSWNTFSNHDKTSLIGHDDNNTAQDSGKFHVTYHHNWFNDTVQRHPRVRFSALAHIYNNYYVGNNYGVGSTMDANVLVESNYFLNVDNPTLVNVGVSAQGDLAERNNIFDNCVNAPETRGDVPEPPYAFSPDATADVPAIVQAGAGRAGFVSPGQQWQVYDASVLPAENIPAFLEDNVVTPPDTTVWVIDDPEIPGNKLLEFKTPGANRIMYGLDWNMNLVDGATVAFRVKPIDPTAYDRTFEVEYRDGALRERLFLLPGGVVELDRADVSATLPNNADGWHTYRITFQNGTSRVYVDEEPVPFLSGITASANSTNDLRFGDGSDGNTYGFYLDWIVFDTTGAYSPGESNIPDGLHVDRVPPQPAPWAIYDASVLP
;
A
#
# COMPACT_ATOMS: atom_id res chain seq x y z
N GLY A 1 10.90 -20.11 27.45
CA GLY A 1 9.79 -19.50 26.71
C GLY A 1 9.14 -20.52 25.83
N SER A 2 8.32 -20.05 24.88
CA SER A 2 7.71 -20.90 23.86
C SER A 2 8.78 -21.44 22.90
N HIS A 3 8.52 -22.57 22.26
CA HIS A 3 9.50 -23.15 21.34
C HIS A 3 8.85 -23.87 20.15
N HIS A 4 9.62 -24.05 19.08
CA HIS A 4 9.16 -24.69 17.83
C HIS A 4 7.98 -23.95 17.22
N ILE A 5 8.20 -22.67 16.92
CA ILE A 5 7.19 -21.78 16.33
C ILE A 5 7.63 -21.42 14.92
N TRP A 6 6.67 -21.41 14.01
CA TRP A 6 6.86 -20.91 12.65
C TRP A 6 5.90 -19.75 12.43
N VAL A 7 6.46 -18.56 12.23
CA VAL A 7 5.72 -17.36 11.82
C VAL A 7 6.00 -17.16 10.34
N ASP A 8 5.06 -17.62 9.54
CA ASP A 8 5.24 -17.68 8.10
C ASP A 8 4.17 -16.85 7.43
N HIS A 9 4.56 -16.12 6.38
CA HIS A 9 3.62 -15.51 5.47
C HIS A 9 2.53 -14.67 6.19
N CYS A 10 2.95 -13.71 7.00
CA CYS A 10 2.09 -12.75 7.67
C CYS A 10 2.32 -11.34 7.10
N ASP A 11 1.30 -10.49 7.14
CA ASP A 11 1.44 -9.03 6.96
C ASP A 11 1.31 -8.37 8.34
N LEU A 12 2.39 -7.71 8.77
CA LEU A 12 2.54 -7.15 10.11
C LEU A 12 2.80 -5.64 9.99
N ARG A 13 1.86 -4.83 10.50
CA ARG A 13 1.93 -3.36 10.44
C ARG A 13 1.22 -2.67 11.59
N SER A 14 1.56 -1.40 11.83
CA SER A 14 0.78 -0.46 12.66
C SER A 14 0.42 -0.95 14.08
N SER A 15 1.34 -1.64 14.74
CA SER A 15 1.22 -2.00 16.16
C SER A 15 1.62 -0.84 17.09
N PHE A 16 1.35 -0.98 18.39
CA PHE A 16 1.74 -0.01 19.42
C PHE A 16 3.19 -0.16 19.91
N ASP A 17 3.66 -1.39 20.14
CA ASP A 17 5.03 -1.63 20.64
C ASP A 17 5.92 -2.25 19.58
N GLY A 18 5.97 -3.58 19.48
CA GLY A 18 6.66 -4.29 18.40
C GLY A 18 5.68 -5.07 17.51
N LEU A 19 6.11 -5.36 16.27
CA LEU A 19 5.35 -6.23 15.36
C LEU A 19 5.56 -7.70 15.70
N LEU A 20 6.80 -8.11 15.91
CA LEU A 20 7.15 -9.49 16.26
C LEU A 20 8.30 -9.52 17.27
N ASP A 21 7.97 -9.80 18.53
CA ASP A 21 8.97 -9.93 19.58
C ASP A 21 9.07 -11.35 20.13
N ILE A 22 10.31 -11.86 20.18
CA ILE A 22 10.69 -13.16 20.74
C ILE A 22 11.41 -12.92 22.07
N LYS A 23 10.78 -13.32 23.19
CA LYS A 23 11.26 -12.98 24.54
C LYS A 23 11.34 -14.22 25.46
N ARG A 24 11.99 -14.05 26.62
CA ARG A 24 11.92 -14.94 27.79
C ARG A 24 12.32 -16.40 27.51
N GLY A 25 13.51 -16.57 26.92
CA GLY A 25 14.10 -17.87 26.60
C GLY A 25 13.27 -18.69 25.63
N SER A 26 12.57 -18.04 24.70
CA SER A 26 11.92 -18.71 23.58
C SER A 26 12.97 -19.27 22.61
N ASP A 27 12.68 -20.35 21.90
CA ASP A 27 13.74 -21.10 21.21
C ASP A 27 13.22 -21.87 20.00
N TYR A 28 14.07 -22.14 19.01
CA TYR A 28 13.71 -22.83 17.76
C TYR A 28 12.53 -22.18 17.04
N ILE A 29 12.75 -20.97 16.54
CA ILE A 29 11.72 -20.18 15.86
C ILE A 29 12.16 -19.86 14.43
N THR A 30 11.26 -20.02 13.47
CA THR A 30 11.47 -19.53 12.10
C THR A 30 10.48 -18.42 11.82
N VAL A 31 10.98 -17.31 11.29
CA VAL A 31 10.21 -16.17 10.82
C VAL A 31 10.49 -16.06 9.32
N SER A 32 9.52 -16.42 8.49
CA SER A 32 9.75 -16.48 7.05
C SER A 32 8.63 -15.88 6.22
N TRP A 33 9.01 -15.33 5.06
CA TRP A 33 8.04 -14.84 4.09
C TRP A 33 7.06 -13.81 4.65
N ASN A 34 7.40 -13.05 5.69
CA ASN A 34 6.50 -12.05 6.25
C ASN A 34 6.79 -10.66 5.65
N THR A 35 5.78 -9.82 5.58
CA THR A 35 5.93 -8.38 5.29
C THR A 35 5.82 -7.60 6.59
N PHE A 36 6.79 -6.74 6.84
CA PHE A 36 6.82 -5.77 7.94
C PHE A 36 6.79 -4.37 7.33
N SER A 37 5.79 -3.56 7.69
CA SER A 37 5.64 -2.22 7.14
C SER A 37 5.04 -1.23 8.15
N ASN A 38 5.23 0.08 7.90
CA ASN A 38 4.60 1.18 8.64
C ASN A 38 4.72 1.03 10.17
N HIS A 39 5.95 0.90 10.66
CA HIS A 39 6.19 0.71 12.09
C HIS A 39 7.59 1.17 12.53
N ASP A 40 7.69 1.63 13.78
CA ASP A 40 8.95 2.09 14.37
C ASP A 40 9.80 0.90 14.86
N LYS A 41 9.32 0.15 15.85
CA LYS A 41 10.09 -0.92 16.52
C LYS A 41 9.71 -2.30 15.98
N THR A 42 10.28 -2.71 14.86
CA THR A 42 9.81 -3.87 14.09
C THR A 42 9.88 -5.21 14.83
N SER A 43 11.08 -5.70 15.15
CA SER A 43 11.25 -7.04 15.69
C SER A 43 12.39 -7.18 16.69
N LEU A 44 12.14 -7.88 17.78
CA LEU A 44 13.09 -8.05 18.89
C LEU A 44 13.34 -9.52 19.21
N ILE A 45 14.59 -9.87 19.53
CA ILE A 45 14.98 -11.14 20.16
C ILE A 45 15.69 -10.80 21.47
N GLY A 46 15.06 -11.13 22.60
CA GLY A 46 15.54 -10.79 23.94
C GLY A 46 15.26 -9.34 24.32
N HIS A 47 14.55 -9.16 25.44
CA HIS A 47 13.92 -7.87 25.80
C HIS A 47 14.68 -6.98 26.78
N ASP A 48 15.63 -7.53 27.52
CA ASP A 48 16.31 -6.85 28.63
C ASP A 48 17.74 -7.34 28.75
N ASP A 49 18.70 -6.41 28.86
CA ASP A 49 20.14 -6.68 29.02
C ASP A 49 20.46 -7.42 30.33
N ASN A 50 19.54 -7.46 31.29
CA ASN A 50 19.72 -8.15 32.57
C ASN A 50 19.07 -9.55 32.61
N ASN A 51 18.52 -10.05 31.50
CA ASN A 51 17.80 -11.33 31.48
C ASN A 51 18.71 -12.54 31.17
N THR A 52 20.03 -12.41 31.34
CA THR A 52 21.04 -13.44 31.05
C THR A 52 20.68 -14.80 31.63
N ALA A 53 20.25 -14.86 32.90
CA ALA A 53 19.95 -16.13 33.58
C ALA A 53 18.84 -16.96 32.89
N GLN A 54 17.92 -16.31 32.15
CA GLN A 54 16.85 -16.99 31.42
C GLN A 54 17.18 -17.18 29.94
N ASP A 55 17.89 -16.22 29.34
CA ASP A 55 18.04 -16.11 27.88
C ASP A 55 19.35 -16.72 27.35
N SER A 56 20.38 -16.90 28.19
CA SER A 56 21.66 -17.49 27.75
C SER A 56 21.50 -18.91 27.20
N GLY A 57 22.06 -19.15 26.01
CA GLY A 57 22.01 -20.45 25.33
C GLY A 57 20.65 -20.76 24.69
N LYS A 58 19.80 -19.76 24.49
CA LYS A 58 18.48 -19.85 23.84
C LYS A 58 18.43 -19.01 22.57
N PHE A 59 17.23 -18.82 22.04
CA PHE A 59 16.97 -18.05 20.82
C PHE A 59 17.70 -18.57 19.58
N HIS A 60 17.62 -19.87 19.30
CA HIS A 60 17.89 -20.37 17.95
C HIS A 60 16.77 -19.89 17.03
N VAL A 61 17.02 -18.80 16.30
CA VAL A 61 16.00 -18.13 15.49
C VAL A 61 16.49 -17.95 14.07
N THR A 62 15.62 -18.22 13.10
CA THR A 62 15.91 -18.03 11.68
C THR A 62 14.96 -16.97 11.12
N TYR A 63 15.50 -15.97 10.41
CA TYR A 63 14.73 -15.03 9.59
C TYR A 63 15.08 -15.27 8.13
N HIS A 64 14.10 -15.64 7.30
CA HIS A 64 14.35 -15.70 5.87
C HIS A 64 13.22 -15.23 4.97
N HIS A 65 13.57 -14.66 3.83
CA HIS A 65 12.58 -14.23 2.83
C HIS A 65 11.55 -13.23 3.36
N ASN A 66 11.86 -12.47 4.41
CA ASN A 66 10.97 -11.42 4.91
C ASN A 66 11.25 -10.10 4.18
N TRP A 67 10.20 -9.29 4.04
CA TRP A 67 10.28 -7.92 3.54
C TRP A 67 10.16 -6.92 4.69
N PHE A 68 11.22 -6.16 4.95
CA PHE A 68 11.24 -5.05 5.90
C PHE A 68 11.16 -3.73 5.12
N ASN A 69 9.93 -3.27 4.88
CA ASN A 69 9.63 -2.15 3.98
C ASN A 69 9.31 -0.86 4.75
N ASP A 70 10.23 0.11 4.71
CA ASP A 70 10.08 1.45 5.28
C ASP A 70 9.67 1.42 6.77
N THR A 71 10.27 0.49 7.51
CA THR A 71 10.19 0.41 8.97
C THR A 71 11.43 1.02 9.61
N VAL A 72 11.30 1.64 10.78
CA VAL A 72 12.38 2.49 11.31
C VAL A 72 13.55 1.66 11.87
N GLN A 73 13.30 0.77 12.82
CA GLN A 73 14.36 0.08 13.58
C GLN A 73 14.01 -1.35 14.03
N ARG A 74 15.06 -2.10 14.40
CA ARG A 74 15.03 -3.47 14.96
C ARG A 74 14.64 -4.54 13.92
N HIS A 75 15.56 -4.94 13.03
CA HIS A 75 15.24 -5.89 11.95
C HIS A 75 16.10 -7.18 11.89
N PRO A 76 16.13 -8.03 12.94
CA PRO A 76 15.72 -7.79 14.31
C PRO A 76 16.86 -7.16 15.13
N ARG A 77 16.53 -6.63 16.32
CA ARG A 77 17.53 -6.40 17.38
C ARG A 77 17.65 -7.66 18.24
N VAL A 78 18.87 -8.17 18.41
CA VAL A 78 19.16 -9.49 18.96
C VAL A 78 20.02 -9.40 20.23
N ARG A 79 19.65 -10.17 21.26
CA ARG A 79 20.37 -10.34 22.52
C ARG A 79 20.53 -11.80 22.89
N PHE A 80 21.69 -12.16 23.46
CA PHE A 80 22.03 -13.47 24.04
C PHE A 80 21.86 -14.70 23.12
N SER A 81 21.52 -14.47 21.85
CA SER A 81 21.14 -15.54 20.93
C SER A 81 22.28 -16.54 20.78
N ALA A 82 21.96 -17.81 20.99
CA ALA A 82 22.88 -18.90 20.69
C ALA A 82 23.19 -18.96 19.19
N LEU A 83 22.19 -18.68 18.34
CA LEU A 83 22.35 -18.44 16.91
C LEU A 83 21.09 -17.78 16.33
N ALA A 84 21.23 -16.55 15.83
CA ALA A 84 20.25 -15.96 14.92
C ALA A 84 20.80 -16.03 13.49
N HIS A 85 20.11 -16.75 12.61
CA HIS A 85 20.49 -16.86 11.20
C HIS A 85 19.51 -16.06 10.34
N ILE A 86 20.02 -15.10 9.58
CA ILE A 86 19.24 -14.10 8.87
C ILE A 86 19.65 -14.14 7.41
N TYR A 87 18.81 -14.71 6.54
CA TYR A 87 19.17 -14.90 5.12
C TYR A 87 18.06 -14.63 4.09
N ASN A 88 18.42 -14.19 2.89
CA ASN A 88 17.49 -13.83 1.80
C ASN A 88 16.34 -12.89 2.23
N ASN A 89 16.53 -12.00 3.19
CA ASN A 89 15.56 -10.96 3.51
C ASN A 89 15.81 -9.70 2.66
N TYR A 90 14.74 -8.94 2.40
CA TYR A 90 14.80 -7.68 1.67
C TYR A 90 14.50 -6.50 2.62
N TYR A 91 15.45 -5.57 2.72
CA TYR A 91 15.38 -4.40 3.60
C TYR A 91 15.33 -3.12 2.76
N VAL A 92 14.36 -2.24 3.02
CA VAL A 92 14.18 -1.00 2.26
C VAL A 92 13.95 0.17 3.22
N GLY A 93 14.77 1.21 3.14
CA GLY A 93 14.51 2.50 3.80
C GLY A 93 14.66 2.51 5.32
N ASN A 94 15.39 1.56 5.91
CA ASN A 94 15.48 1.43 7.38
C ASN A 94 16.60 2.30 7.99
N ASN A 95 16.42 2.80 9.22
CA ASN A 95 17.49 3.48 9.97
C ASN A 95 18.59 2.49 10.41
N TYR A 96 18.21 1.31 10.87
CA TYR A 96 19.17 0.21 10.94
C TYR A 96 18.51 -1.13 10.70
N GLY A 97 19.25 -2.04 10.08
CA GLY A 97 18.83 -3.42 9.81
C GLY A 97 19.01 -4.31 11.04
N VAL A 98 19.96 -5.23 10.95
CA VAL A 98 20.22 -6.26 11.98
C VAL A 98 21.12 -5.69 13.08
N GLY A 99 20.71 -5.80 14.34
CA GLY A 99 21.54 -5.39 15.48
C GLY A 99 21.89 -6.56 16.38
N SER A 100 23.17 -6.92 16.52
CA SER A 100 23.65 -7.93 17.46
C SER A 100 24.15 -7.28 18.74
N THR A 101 23.66 -7.70 19.90
CA THR A 101 24.02 -7.14 21.20
C THR A 101 24.11 -8.23 22.26
N MET A 102 24.73 -7.93 23.41
CA MET A 102 24.76 -8.80 24.59
C MET A 102 25.26 -10.23 24.27
N ASP A 103 26.43 -10.33 23.65
CA ASP A 103 27.08 -11.59 23.26
C ASP A 103 26.18 -12.56 22.45
N ALA A 104 25.22 -12.02 21.69
CA ALA A 104 24.47 -12.79 20.70
C ALA A 104 25.36 -13.23 19.55
N ASN A 105 25.07 -14.39 18.95
CA ASN A 105 25.69 -14.86 17.72
C ASN A 105 24.72 -14.65 16.54
N VAL A 106 25.08 -13.82 15.56
CA VAL A 106 24.20 -13.47 14.44
C VAL A 106 24.89 -13.65 13.10
N LEU A 107 24.37 -14.54 12.25
CA LEU A 107 24.84 -14.71 10.88
C LEU A 107 23.89 -14.00 9.91
N VAL A 108 24.40 -13.01 9.18
CA VAL A 108 23.64 -12.24 8.18
C VAL A 108 24.14 -12.62 6.80
N GLU A 109 23.40 -13.43 6.04
CA GLU A 109 23.87 -13.90 4.74
C GLU A 109 22.89 -13.79 3.58
N SER A 110 23.38 -13.40 2.40
CA SER A 110 22.57 -13.36 1.18
C SER A 110 21.31 -12.49 1.28
N ASN A 111 21.33 -11.41 2.06
CA ASN A 111 20.25 -10.43 2.15
C ASN A 111 20.48 -9.24 1.21
N TYR A 112 19.41 -8.54 0.84
CA TYR A 112 19.48 -7.32 0.04
C TYR A 112 19.05 -6.12 0.90
N PHE A 113 19.93 -5.13 1.05
CA PHE A 113 19.68 -3.88 1.75
C PHE A 113 19.65 -2.74 0.75
N LEU A 114 18.54 -2.01 0.67
CA LEU A 114 18.33 -0.87 -0.21
C LEU A 114 18.02 0.38 0.62
N ASN A 115 18.78 1.46 0.46
CA ASN A 115 18.55 2.73 1.17
C ASN A 115 18.51 2.56 2.71
N VAL A 116 19.37 1.71 3.27
CA VAL A 116 19.44 1.47 4.72
C VAL A 116 20.58 2.27 5.33
N ASP A 117 20.34 3.02 6.40
CA ASP A 117 21.39 3.86 6.97
C ASP A 117 22.50 3.01 7.59
N ASN A 118 22.12 2.01 8.41
CA ASN A 118 23.06 1.11 9.08
C ASN A 118 22.64 -0.35 8.86
N PRO A 119 23.15 -1.06 7.84
CA PRO A 119 22.71 -2.40 7.49
C PRO A 119 22.87 -3.42 8.63
N THR A 120 24.00 -3.37 9.32
CA THR A 120 24.27 -4.18 10.51
C THR A 120 24.95 -3.35 11.60
N LEU A 121 24.66 -3.69 12.85
CA LEU A 121 25.26 -3.08 14.04
C LEU A 121 25.70 -4.17 15.02
N VAL A 122 26.86 -3.98 15.66
CA VAL A 122 27.34 -4.88 16.73
C VAL A 122 27.07 -4.33 18.14
N ASN A 123 26.44 -3.17 18.25
CA ASN A 123 25.82 -2.65 19.48
C ASN A 123 24.62 -1.77 19.13
N VAL A 124 23.65 -1.64 20.04
CA VAL A 124 22.51 -0.74 19.86
C VAL A 124 22.23 0.00 21.16
N GLY A 125 22.32 1.33 21.11
CA GLY A 125 22.19 2.19 22.29
C GLY A 125 23.27 1.87 23.33
N VAL A 126 22.86 1.56 24.56
CA VAL A 126 23.76 1.26 25.68
C VAL A 126 24.06 -0.24 25.86
N SER A 127 23.44 -1.11 25.07
CA SER A 127 23.66 -2.56 25.17
C SER A 127 25.08 -2.91 24.74
N ALA A 128 25.72 -3.82 25.48
CA ALA A 128 27.05 -4.32 25.15
C ALA A 128 27.06 -5.03 23.79
N GLN A 129 28.26 -5.20 23.23
CA GLN A 129 28.40 -5.73 21.89
C GLN A 129 27.97 -7.21 21.78
N GLY A 130 27.50 -7.60 20.60
CA GLY A 130 27.29 -9.00 20.20
C GLY A 130 28.23 -9.40 19.07
N ASP A 131 28.27 -10.70 18.75
CA ASP A 131 28.98 -11.22 17.59
C ASP A 131 28.05 -11.20 16.37
N LEU A 132 28.59 -10.77 15.23
CA LEU A 132 27.89 -10.71 13.95
C LEU A 132 28.88 -10.98 12.82
N ALA A 133 28.60 -12.02 12.04
CA ALA A 133 29.30 -12.31 10.79
C ALA A 133 28.36 -12.07 9.62
N GLU A 134 28.90 -11.56 8.51
CA GLU A 134 28.14 -11.29 7.30
C GLU A 134 28.80 -11.93 6.08
N ARG A 135 28.00 -12.39 5.11
CA ARG A 135 28.51 -12.88 3.81
C ARG A 135 27.47 -12.77 2.69
N ASN A 136 27.93 -12.56 1.47
CA ASN A 136 27.09 -12.55 0.25
C ASN A 136 25.91 -11.56 0.26
N ASN A 137 25.91 -10.55 1.12
CA ASN A 137 24.87 -9.53 1.12
C ASN A 137 25.09 -8.50 0.00
N ILE A 138 24.02 -7.85 -0.45
CA ILE A 138 24.08 -6.67 -1.32
C ILE A 138 23.67 -5.45 -0.49
N PHE A 139 24.53 -4.43 -0.47
CA PHE A 139 24.31 -3.15 0.19
C PHE A 139 24.18 -2.06 -0.87
N ASP A 140 22.95 -1.84 -1.32
CA ASP A 140 22.60 -0.89 -2.38
C ASP A 140 22.18 0.45 -1.76
N ASN A 141 22.91 1.52 -2.10
CA ASN A 141 22.69 2.86 -1.59
C ASN A 141 22.54 2.95 -0.05
N CYS A 142 23.30 2.14 0.69
CA CYS A 142 23.33 2.22 2.15
C CYS A 142 24.27 3.34 2.63
N VAL A 143 23.95 3.98 3.75
CA VAL A 143 24.71 5.16 4.22
C VAL A 143 26.04 4.74 4.85
N ASN A 144 26.01 3.78 5.76
CA ASN A 144 27.18 3.28 6.47
C ASN A 144 27.54 1.86 6.05
N ALA A 145 28.82 1.52 6.21
CA ALA A 145 29.30 0.15 6.00
C ALA A 145 28.73 -0.81 7.06
N PRO A 146 28.53 -2.10 6.74
CA PRO A 146 28.10 -3.08 7.72
C PRO A 146 29.14 -3.24 8.84
N GLU A 147 28.69 -3.31 10.08
CA GLU A 147 29.52 -3.70 11.23
C GLU A 147 29.53 -5.22 11.40
N THR A 148 30.68 -5.77 11.77
CA THR A 148 30.88 -7.20 12.07
C THR A 148 31.76 -7.37 13.30
N ARG A 149 31.58 -8.44 14.06
CA ARG A 149 32.41 -8.77 15.23
C ARG A 149 32.42 -10.27 15.49
N GLY A 150 33.60 -10.78 15.88
CA GLY A 150 33.73 -12.15 16.39
C GLY A 150 33.52 -13.23 15.33
N ASP A 151 33.43 -14.47 15.81
CA ASP A 151 33.15 -15.65 15.00
C ASP A 151 31.75 -16.17 15.35
N VAL A 152 30.93 -16.42 14.34
CA VAL A 152 29.56 -16.91 14.52
C VAL A 152 29.47 -18.38 14.09
N PRO A 153 28.82 -19.27 14.88
CA PRO A 153 28.63 -20.67 14.48
C PRO A 153 27.81 -20.81 13.19
N GLU A 154 28.16 -21.79 12.36
CA GLU A 154 27.35 -22.13 11.18
C GLU A 154 25.99 -22.72 11.58
N PRO A 155 24.91 -22.45 10.82
CA PRO A 155 23.61 -23.07 11.03
C PRO A 155 23.68 -24.60 10.96
N PRO A 156 23.16 -25.33 11.96
CA PRO A 156 23.27 -26.80 12.03
C PRO A 156 22.22 -27.54 11.17
N TYR A 157 21.55 -26.84 10.25
CA TYR A 157 20.47 -27.35 9.43
C TYR A 157 20.74 -27.10 7.94
N ALA A 158 20.11 -27.89 7.08
CA ALA A 158 20.22 -27.69 5.63
C ALA A 158 19.37 -26.50 5.18
N PHE A 159 19.92 -25.67 4.31
CA PHE A 159 19.24 -24.57 3.62
C PHE A 159 19.93 -24.33 2.28
N SER A 160 19.25 -23.65 1.36
CA SER A 160 19.81 -23.23 0.08
C SER A 160 19.39 -21.78 -0.14
N PRO A 161 20.30 -20.81 0.03
CA PRO A 161 19.94 -19.42 -0.20
C PRO A 161 19.77 -19.16 -1.70
N ASP A 162 18.79 -18.33 -2.05
CA ASP A 162 18.63 -17.80 -3.39
C ASP A 162 19.74 -16.80 -3.73
N ALA A 163 19.94 -16.53 -5.02
CA ALA A 163 20.91 -15.54 -5.47
C ALA A 163 20.53 -14.15 -4.90
N THR A 164 21.46 -13.50 -4.21
CA THR A 164 21.18 -12.24 -3.50
C THR A 164 20.59 -11.16 -4.40
N ALA A 165 21.00 -11.09 -5.67
CA ALA A 165 20.47 -10.12 -6.62
C ALA A 165 18.98 -10.33 -6.96
N ASP A 166 18.48 -11.56 -6.84
CA ASP A 166 17.08 -11.91 -7.13
C ASP A 166 16.18 -11.76 -5.89
N VAL A 167 16.77 -11.60 -4.69
CA VAL A 167 16.04 -11.48 -3.42
C VAL A 167 14.95 -10.42 -3.44
N PRO A 168 15.16 -9.18 -3.96
CA PRO A 168 14.08 -8.20 -4.03
C PRO A 168 12.85 -8.74 -4.76
N ALA A 169 13.03 -9.28 -5.97
CA ALA A 169 11.95 -9.81 -6.78
C ALA A 169 11.28 -11.04 -6.14
N ILE A 170 12.09 -11.96 -5.59
CA ILE A 170 11.60 -13.18 -4.92
C ILE A 170 10.76 -12.81 -3.69
N VAL A 171 11.29 -11.95 -2.83
CA VAL A 171 10.64 -11.56 -1.58
C VAL A 171 9.39 -10.73 -1.85
N GLN A 172 9.44 -9.76 -2.76
CA GLN A 172 8.24 -8.98 -3.13
C GLN A 172 7.14 -9.85 -3.74
N ALA A 173 7.49 -10.95 -4.43
CA ALA A 173 6.51 -11.86 -5.01
C ALA A 173 5.92 -12.88 -4.01
N GLY A 174 6.68 -13.25 -2.97
CA GLY A 174 6.29 -14.34 -2.07
C GLY A 174 6.01 -13.96 -0.63
N ALA A 175 6.50 -12.81 -0.14
CA ALA A 175 6.31 -12.42 1.26
C ALA A 175 4.94 -11.77 1.53
N GLY A 176 4.48 -11.86 2.76
CA GLY A 176 3.12 -11.52 3.16
C GLY A 176 2.25 -12.77 3.18
N ARG A 177 0.93 -12.60 3.26
CA ARG A 177 -0.01 -13.72 3.43
C ARG A 177 0.10 -14.79 2.33
N ALA A 178 0.34 -16.05 2.71
CA ALA A 178 0.42 -17.21 1.82
C ALA A 178 -0.96 -17.45 1.23
N GLY A 179 -1.09 -17.37 -0.09
CA GLY A 179 -2.39 -17.31 -0.76
C GLY A 179 -3.02 -15.92 -0.81
N PHE A 180 -2.24 -14.87 -0.52
CA PHE A 180 -2.52 -13.46 -0.76
C PHE A 180 -1.27 -12.79 -1.40
N VAL A 181 -0.68 -13.45 -2.39
CA VAL A 181 -0.71 -12.80 -3.69
C VAL A 181 -2.18 -12.84 -4.05
N SER A 182 -2.89 -11.73 -4.19
CA SER A 182 -4.21 -11.80 -4.81
C SER A 182 -3.99 -12.51 -6.15
N PRO A 183 -4.48 -13.75 -6.33
CA PRO A 183 -4.25 -14.47 -7.56
C PRO A 183 -5.13 -13.78 -8.59
N GLY A 184 -4.57 -12.76 -9.25
CA GLY A 184 -5.30 -11.94 -10.21
C GLY A 184 -5.15 -10.43 -10.05
N GLN A 185 -4.72 -9.88 -8.91
CA GLN A 185 -4.65 -8.42 -8.78
C GLN A 185 -3.54 -7.86 -9.65
N GLN A 186 -3.96 -7.33 -10.78
CA GLN A 186 -3.16 -6.52 -11.66
C GLN A 186 -3.91 -5.21 -11.75
N TRP A 187 -3.56 -4.28 -10.86
CA TRP A 187 -3.99 -2.90 -11.03
C TRP A 187 -3.61 -2.49 -12.45
N GLN A 188 -4.62 -2.28 -13.27
CA GLN A 188 -4.45 -1.58 -14.52
C GLN A 188 -4.38 -0.10 -14.15
N VAL A 189 -3.36 0.59 -14.65
CA VAL A 189 -3.06 1.96 -14.27
C VAL A 189 -3.25 2.88 -15.46
N TYR A 190 -3.93 3.98 -15.22
CA TYR A 190 -3.88 5.18 -16.04
C TYR A 190 -3.44 6.33 -15.14
N ASP A 191 -2.23 6.85 -15.36
CA ASP A 191 -1.58 7.86 -14.50
C ASP A 191 -1.75 9.31 -14.99
N ALA A 192 -2.70 9.53 -15.92
CA ALA A 192 -3.00 10.82 -16.53
C ALA A 192 -1.79 11.56 -17.16
N SER A 193 -0.64 10.90 -17.33
CA SER A 193 0.56 11.47 -17.96
C SER A 193 0.46 11.60 -19.48
N VAL A 194 -0.53 10.93 -20.05
CA VAL A 194 -0.91 10.93 -21.46
C VAL A 194 -2.42 11.02 -21.59
N LEU A 195 -2.93 11.27 -22.81
CA LEU A 195 -4.37 11.21 -23.05
C LEU A 195 -4.91 9.79 -22.82
N PRO A 196 -6.20 9.62 -22.45
CA PRO A 196 -6.73 8.28 -22.18
C PRO A 196 -6.62 7.31 -23.37
N ALA A 197 -6.73 7.83 -24.60
CA ALA A 197 -6.56 7.06 -25.84
C ALA A 197 -5.10 6.66 -26.13
N GLU A 198 -4.12 7.29 -25.48
CA GLU A 198 -2.69 7.01 -25.60
C GLU A 198 -2.19 6.08 -24.49
N ASN A 199 -2.99 5.84 -23.45
CA ASN A 199 -2.68 4.89 -22.39
C ASN A 199 -2.56 3.46 -22.95
N ILE A 200 -1.88 2.57 -22.23
CA ILE A 200 -1.82 1.14 -22.58
C ILE A 200 -2.29 0.32 -21.37
N PRO A 201 -3.45 -0.36 -21.47
CA PRO A 201 -4.39 -0.35 -22.59
C PRO A 201 -5.09 1.01 -22.76
N ALA A 202 -5.44 1.33 -24.01
CA ALA A 202 -6.09 2.58 -24.35
C ALA A 202 -7.54 2.59 -23.88
N PHE A 203 -7.98 3.70 -23.30
CA PHE A 203 -9.40 3.99 -23.17
C PHE A 203 -9.87 4.62 -24.49
N LEU A 204 -10.74 3.92 -25.19
CA LEU A 204 -11.26 4.35 -26.48
C LEU A 204 -12.34 5.41 -26.29
N GLU A 205 -12.39 6.37 -27.21
CA GLU A 205 -13.45 7.37 -27.23
C GLU A 205 -14.82 6.72 -27.46
N ASP A 206 -15.79 7.11 -26.65
CA ASP A 206 -17.19 6.71 -26.76
C ASP A 206 -18.10 7.93 -26.50
N ASN A 207 -19.35 7.85 -26.94
CA ASN A 207 -20.37 8.89 -26.75
C ASN A 207 -19.92 10.32 -27.19
N VAL A 208 -19.16 10.40 -28.29
CA VAL A 208 -18.58 11.65 -28.78
C VAL A 208 -19.62 12.50 -29.51
N VAL A 209 -19.82 13.74 -29.06
CA VAL A 209 -20.65 14.73 -29.75
C VAL A 209 -19.92 16.07 -29.75
N THR A 210 -19.63 16.59 -30.94
CA THR A 210 -18.79 17.79 -31.12
C THR A 210 -17.49 17.65 -30.30
N PRO A 211 -16.54 16.82 -30.77
CA PRO A 211 -15.37 16.45 -29.98
C PRO A 211 -14.64 17.70 -29.48
N PRO A 212 -14.36 17.80 -28.17
CA PRO A 212 -13.58 18.90 -27.65
C PRO A 212 -12.14 18.84 -28.17
N ASP A 213 -11.45 19.98 -28.18
CA ASP A 213 -10.01 20.01 -28.45
C ASP A 213 -9.26 19.49 -27.21
N THR A 214 -8.71 18.28 -27.31
CA THR A 214 -8.02 17.58 -26.22
C THR A 214 -6.50 17.78 -26.24
N THR A 215 -5.96 18.50 -27.23
CA THR A 215 -4.50 18.63 -27.45
C THR A 215 -3.74 19.30 -26.31
N VAL A 216 -4.44 19.97 -25.41
CA VAL A 216 -3.90 20.70 -24.26
C VAL A 216 -4.38 20.16 -22.91
N TRP A 217 -5.04 19.00 -22.88
CA TRP A 217 -5.64 18.47 -21.65
C TRP A 217 -4.62 17.83 -20.72
N VAL A 218 -3.47 17.37 -21.21
CA VAL A 218 -2.39 16.89 -20.34
C VAL A 218 -1.54 18.09 -19.93
N ILE A 219 -1.60 18.44 -18.64
CA ILE A 219 -0.92 19.61 -18.07
C ILE A 219 0.12 19.21 -17.04
N ASP A 220 1.09 20.09 -16.77
CA ASP A 220 1.95 19.96 -15.58
C ASP A 220 1.13 20.19 -14.32
N ASP A 221 1.33 19.34 -13.32
CA ASP A 221 0.77 19.57 -11.99
C ASP A 221 1.45 20.80 -11.35
N PRO A 222 0.69 21.86 -11.01
CA PRO A 222 1.26 23.05 -10.39
C PRO A 222 1.70 22.82 -8.93
N GLU A 223 1.20 21.78 -8.27
CA GLU A 223 1.49 21.45 -6.87
C GLU A 223 2.66 20.47 -6.75
N ILE A 224 2.85 19.58 -7.74
CA ILE A 224 3.86 18.50 -7.71
C ILE A 224 4.78 18.54 -8.95
N PRO A 225 6.02 19.06 -8.84
CA PRO A 225 6.95 19.13 -9.98
C PRO A 225 7.23 17.76 -10.60
N GLY A 226 6.99 17.65 -11.91
CA GLY A 226 7.21 16.41 -12.67
C GLY A 226 5.99 15.49 -12.74
N ASN A 227 4.93 15.76 -11.96
CA ASN A 227 3.64 15.10 -12.12
C ASN A 227 2.84 15.72 -13.27
N LYS A 228 1.95 14.93 -13.87
CA LYS A 228 1.06 15.34 -14.95
C LYS A 228 -0.39 15.11 -14.53
N LEU A 229 -1.28 15.96 -14.98
CA LEU A 229 -2.72 15.84 -14.74
C LEU A 229 -3.47 15.85 -16.06
N LEU A 230 -4.60 15.15 -16.10
CA LEU A 230 -5.61 15.33 -17.12
C LEU A 230 -6.59 16.43 -16.68
N GLU A 231 -6.55 17.56 -17.37
CA GLU A 231 -7.51 18.64 -17.28
C GLU A 231 -8.69 18.37 -18.24
N PHE A 232 -9.75 17.73 -17.73
CA PHE A 232 -10.93 17.39 -18.53
C PHE A 232 -11.97 18.50 -18.46
N LYS A 233 -12.39 19.01 -19.64
CA LYS A 233 -13.39 20.08 -19.76
C LYS A 233 -14.34 19.85 -20.92
N THR A 234 -15.64 19.76 -20.65
CA THR A 234 -16.69 19.75 -21.68
C THR A 234 -17.61 20.96 -21.54
N PRO A 235 -17.21 22.14 -22.09
CA PRO A 235 -18.08 23.31 -22.06
C PRO A 235 -19.23 23.17 -23.06
N GLY A 236 -20.43 23.59 -22.67
CA GLY A 236 -21.59 23.67 -23.55
C GLY A 236 -22.16 22.29 -23.92
N ALA A 237 -22.24 21.98 -25.21
CA ALA A 237 -22.86 20.76 -25.73
C ALA A 237 -21.84 19.70 -26.21
N ASN A 238 -20.55 19.95 -25.98
CA ASN A 238 -19.49 19.00 -26.32
C ASN A 238 -19.56 17.80 -25.37
N ARG A 239 -19.35 16.59 -25.88
CA ARG A 239 -19.36 15.36 -25.08
C ARG A 239 -18.28 14.40 -25.56
N ILE A 240 -17.68 13.71 -24.61
CA ILE A 240 -16.75 12.61 -24.84
C ILE A 240 -16.68 11.76 -23.57
N MET A 241 -16.80 10.45 -23.73
CA MET A 241 -16.39 9.48 -22.73
C MET A 241 -15.18 8.71 -23.22
N TYR A 242 -14.42 8.19 -22.27
CA TYR A 242 -13.34 7.26 -22.52
C TYR A 242 -13.70 5.95 -21.83
N GLY A 243 -13.66 4.85 -22.58
CA GLY A 243 -14.05 3.53 -22.10
C GLY A 243 -13.03 2.47 -22.45
N LEU A 244 -12.86 1.48 -21.57
CA LEU A 244 -12.22 0.24 -21.93
C LEU A 244 -13.08 -0.95 -21.52
N ASP A 245 -13.08 -1.97 -22.38
CA ASP A 245 -13.62 -3.28 -22.03
C ASP A 245 -12.74 -3.90 -20.95
N TRP A 246 -13.39 -4.38 -19.89
CA TRP A 246 -12.73 -5.08 -18.80
C TRP A 246 -13.39 -6.45 -18.59
N ASN A 247 -12.70 -7.41 -17.99
CA ASN A 247 -13.21 -8.77 -17.82
C ASN A 247 -13.65 -9.02 -16.37
N MET A 248 -14.53 -8.17 -15.85
CA MET A 248 -15.05 -8.32 -14.49
C MET A 248 -15.94 -9.57 -14.38
N ASN A 249 -15.74 -10.34 -13.31
CA ASN A 249 -16.61 -11.46 -12.93
C ASN A 249 -17.62 -11.00 -11.86
N LEU A 250 -18.89 -11.36 -12.03
CA LEU A 250 -19.99 -11.06 -11.09
C LEU A 250 -19.74 -11.58 -9.67
N VAL A 251 -19.07 -12.72 -9.55
CA VAL A 251 -18.80 -13.39 -8.26
C VAL A 251 -17.67 -12.71 -7.53
N ASP A 252 -16.59 -12.39 -8.23
CA ASP A 252 -15.38 -11.84 -7.61
C ASP A 252 -15.53 -10.34 -7.37
N GLY A 253 -16.17 -9.63 -8.31
CA GLY A 253 -16.35 -8.19 -8.28
C GLY A 253 -15.18 -7.43 -8.93
N ALA A 254 -15.21 -6.12 -8.79
CA ALA A 254 -14.12 -5.24 -9.20
C ALA A 254 -13.90 -4.13 -8.16
N THR A 255 -12.69 -3.58 -8.20
CA THR A 255 -12.27 -2.41 -7.45
C THR A 255 -11.81 -1.34 -8.43
N VAL A 256 -12.30 -0.13 -8.28
CA VAL A 256 -11.84 1.06 -9.03
C VAL A 256 -11.38 2.08 -8.01
N ALA A 257 -10.23 2.69 -8.20
CA ALA A 257 -9.81 3.84 -7.42
C ALA A 257 -9.31 4.96 -8.33
N PHE A 258 -9.57 6.21 -7.96
CA PHE A 258 -9.13 7.36 -8.72
C PHE A 258 -8.95 8.59 -7.83
N ARG A 259 -8.08 9.49 -8.26
CA ARG A 259 -7.82 10.77 -7.57
C ARG A 259 -8.23 11.94 -8.46
N VAL A 260 -9.15 12.75 -7.97
CA VAL A 260 -9.82 13.80 -8.75
C VAL A 260 -10.07 15.06 -7.92
N LYS A 261 -10.10 16.23 -8.59
CA LYS A 261 -10.39 17.55 -8.02
C LYS A 261 -11.19 18.40 -9.03
N PRO A 262 -12.18 19.20 -8.61
CA PRO A 262 -12.88 20.11 -9.52
C PRO A 262 -11.98 21.25 -10.01
N ILE A 263 -12.14 21.68 -11.26
CA ILE A 263 -11.40 22.84 -11.84
C ILE A 263 -12.01 24.17 -11.38
N ASP A 264 -13.34 24.25 -11.45
CA ASP A 264 -14.15 25.37 -10.95
C ASP A 264 -15.57 24.83 -10.67
N PRO A 265 -15.90 24.51 -9.41
CA PRO A 265 -17.18 23.88 -9.07
C PRO A 265 -18.38 24.80 -9.35
N THR A 266 -18.18 26.08 -9.66
CA THR A 266 -19.26 27.01 -10.01
C THR A 266 -19.51 27.12 -11.51
N ALA A 267 -18.56 26.68 -12.34
CA ALA A 267 -18.62 26.79 -13.80
C ALA A 267 -19.16 25.53 -14.48
N TYR A 268 -19.18 24.40 -13.77
CA TYR A 268 -19.56 23.10 -14.32
C TYR A 268 -20.66 22.46 -13.47
N ASP A 269 -21.57 21.75 -14.14
CA ASP A 269 -22.68 21.05 -13.47
C ASP A 269 -22.20 19.81 -12.73
N ARG A 270 -21.10 19.19 -13.20
CA ARG A 270 -20.54 17.94 -12.68
C ARG A 270 -19.04 18.02 -12.52
N THR A 271 -18.54 17.42 -11.44
CA THR A 271 -17.11 17.26 -11.19
C THR A 271 -16.60 16.02 -11.92
N PHE A 272 -17.21 14.85 -11.72
CA PHE A 272 -16.69 13.62 -12.32
C PHE A 272 -17.81 12.59 -12.51
N GLU A 273 -17.67 11.75 -13.53
CA GLU A 273 -18.51 10.56 -13.72
C GLU A 273 -17.60 9.37 -14.00
N VAL A 274 -17.91 8.26 -13.32
CA VAL A 274 -17.39 6.94 -13.67
C VAL A 274 -18.55 5.96 -13.73
N GLU A 275 -18.65 5.23 -14.83
CA GLU A 275 -19.61 4.17 -15.06
C GLU A 275 -18.89 2.83 -15.12
N TYR A 276 -19.40 1.85 -14.38
CA TYR A 276 -18.82 0.52 -14.27
C TYR A 276 -19.91 -0.54 -14.45
N ARG A 277 -19.58 -1.54 -15.27
CA ARG A 277 -20.55 -2.47 -15.84
C ARG A 277 -19.98 -3.87 -15.87
N ASP A 278 -20.73 -4.88 -15.43
CA ASP A 278 -20.24 -6.24 -15.22
C ASP A 278 -20.77 -7.28 -16.23
N GLY A 279 -21.38 -6.81 -17.32
CA GLY A 279 -22.07 -7.63 -18.32
C GLY A 279 -23.52 -7.98 -17.98
N ALA A 280 -24.02 -7.64 -16.78
CA ALA A 280 -25.40 -7.90 -16.37
C ALA A 280 -26.07 -6.68 -15.70
N LEU A 281 -25.34 -5.99 -14.84
CA LEU A 281 -25.73 -4.81 -14.10
C LEU A 281 -24.78 -3.65 -14.42
N ARG A 282 -25.25 -2.45 -14.11
CA ARG A 282 -24.46 -1.23 -14.19
C ARG A 282 -24.73 -0.32 -13.02
N GLU A 283 -23.72 0.45 -12.67
CA GLU A 283 -23.84 1.58 -11.77
C GLU A 283 -23.01 2.76 -12.30
N ARG A 284 -23.41 3.97 -11.92
CA ARG A 284 -22.69 5.20 -12.21
C ARG A 284 -22.49 5.96 -10.92
N LEU A 285 -21.24 6.35 -10.70
CA LEU A 285 -20.91 7.29 -9.64
C LEU A 285 -20.78 8.68 -10.24
N PHE A 286 -21.53 9.62 -9.65
CA PHE A 286 -21.37 11.04 -9.92
C PHE A 286 -20.71 11.74 -8.74
N LEU A 287 -19.76 12.60 -9.06
CA LEU A 287 -19.27 13.65 -8.18
C LEU A 287 -19.82 14.97 -8.68
N LEU A 288 -20.54 15.69 -7.83
CA LEU A 288 -21.14 16.98 -8.16
C LEU A 288 -20.48 18.09 -7.34
N PRO A 289 -20.59 19.36 -7.81
CA PRO A 289 -20.18 20.52 -7.02
C PRO A 289 -20.71 20.51 -5.59
N GLY A 290 -19.93 21.06 -4.65
CA GLY A 290 -20.28 21.04 -3.24
C GLY A 290 -20.08 19.69 -2.56
N GLY A 291 -19.37 18.75 -3.19
CA GLY A 291 -18.91 17.50 -2.58
C GLY A 291 -20.00 16.44 -2.48
N VAL A 292 -21.02 16.49 -3.34
CA VAL A 292 -22.04 15.44 -3.39
C VAL A 292 -21.49 14.24 -4.15
N VAL A 293 -21.53 13.08 -3.50
CA VAL A 293 -21.23 11.77 -4.06
C VAL A 293 -22.55 11.03 -4.25
N GLU A 294 -22.83 10.57 -5.45
CA GLU A 294 -24.10 9.93 -5.80
C GLU A 294 -23.86 8.62 -6.55
N LEU A 295 -24.56 7.56 -6.14
CA LEU A 295 -24.73 6.33 -6.92
C LEU A 295 -26.09 6.43 -7.62
N ASP A 296 -26.06 6.75 -8.91
CA ASP A 296 -27.23 7.10 -9.73
C ASP A 296 -28.25 5.97 -9.85
N ARG A 297 -27.80 4.73 -10.04
CA ARG A 297 -28.69 3.57 -10.26
C ARG A 297 -29.21 2.99 -8.96
N ALA A 298 -28.46 3.12 -7.88
CA ALA A 298 -28.90 2.80 -6.54
C ALA A 298 -29.79 3.89 -5.90
N ASP A 299 -29.86 5.09 -6.49
CA ASP A 299 -30.63 6.24 -5.99
C ASP A 299 -30.26 6.63 -4.56
N VAL A 300 -28.94 6.70 -4.30
CA VAL A 300 -28.40 7.11 -2.99
C VAL A 300 -27.30 8.15 -3.16
N SER A 301 -27.27 9.12 -2.26
CA SER A 301 -26.24 10.16 -2.25
C SER A 301 -25.87 10.59 -0.83
N ALA A 302 -24.66 11.14 -0.71
CA ALA A 302 -24.16 11.75 0.51
C ALA A 302 -23.25 12.94 0.17
N THR A 303 -23.11 13.89 1.09
CA THR A 303 -22.30 15.10 0.89
C THR A 303 -21.09 15.07 1.80
N LEU A 304 -19.90 15.31 1.25
CA LEU A 304 -18.66 15.37 2.00
C LEU A 304 -18.76 16.44 3.10
N PRO A 305 -18.30 16.15 4.33
CA PRO A 305 -18.48 17.06 5.45
C PRO A 305 -17.57 18.29 5.38
N ASN A 306 -16.40 18.17 4.75
CA ASN A 306 -15.39 19.22 4.63
C ASN A 306 -14.63 19.09 3.30
N ASN A 307 -13.99 20.18 2.87
CA ASN A 307 -13.07 20.21 1.71
C ASN A 307 -13.67 19.72 0.38
N ALA A 308 -14.96 19.94 0.15
CA ALA A 308 -15.70 19.48 -1.02
C ALA A 308 -15.02 19.71 -2.39
N ASP A 309 -14.19 20.76 -2.50
CA ASP A 309 -13.55 21.17 -3.75
C ASP A 309 -12.05 20.82 -3.81
N GLY A 310 -11.55 20.04 -2.85
CA GLY A 310 -10.16 19.60 -2.79
C GLY A 310 -9.87 18.34 -3.61
N TRP A 311 -8.60 17.91 -3.56
CA TRP A 311 -8.21 16.58 -4.02
C TRP A 311 -8.80 15.53 -3.08
N HIS A 312 -9.44 14.53 -3.68
CA HIS A 312 -9.91 13.35 -2.96
C HIS A 312 -9.58 12.08 -3.73
N THR A 313 -9.29 11.02 -2.97
CA THR A 313 -9.17 9.67 -3.52
C THR A 313 -10.49 8.95 -3.29
N TYR A 314 -11.12 8.49 -4.37
CA TYR A 314 -12.32 7.68 -4.28
C TYR A 314 -11.97 6.25 -4.64
N ARG A 315 -12.35 5.30 -3.78
CA ARG A 315 -12.32 3.87 -4.09
C ARG A 315 -13.75 3.34 -4.13
N ILE A 316 -14.04 2.54 -5.14
CA ILE A 316 -15.32 1.89 -5.35
C ILE A 316 -15.09 0.39 -5.37
N THR A 317 -15.82 -0.36 -4.55
CA THR A 317 -15.98 -1.79 -4.74
C THR A 317 -17.33 -2.08 -5.36
N PHE A 318 -17.37 -2.92 -6.39
CA PHE A 318 -18.60 -3.32 -7.06
C PHE A 318 -18.66 -4.84 -7.15
N GLN A 319 -19.71 -5.44 -6.61
CA GLN A 319 -19.89 -6.90 -6.63
C GLN A 319 -21.38 -7.22 -6.52
N ASN A 320 -21.88 -8.04 -7.45
CA ASN A 320 -23.28 -8.50 -7.45
C ASN A 320 -24.30 -7.37 -7.24
N GLY A 321 -24.12 -6.27 -7.98
CA GLY A 321 -24.97 -5.08 -7.90
C GLY A 321 -24.74 -4.18 -6.67
N THR A 322 -23.89 -4.56 -5.72
CA THR A 322 -23.58 -3.72 -4.55
C THR A 322 -22.36 -2.86 -4.81
N SER A 323 -22.52 -1.54 -4.67
CA SER A 323 -21.43 -0.58 -4.70
C SER A 323 -21.14 -0.05 -3.30
N ARG A 324 -19.86 0.01 -2.93
CA ARG A 324 -19.39 0.74 -1.74
C ARG A 324 -18.35 1.76 -2.16
N VAL A 325 -18.56 3.01 -1.77
CA VAL A 325 -17.66 4.13 -2.06
C VAL A 325 -16.93 4.50 -0.79
N TYR A 326 -15.61 4.52 -0.86
CA TYR A 326 -14.69 4.93 0.18
C TYR A 326 -14.03 6.24 -0.28
N VAL A 327 -13.80 7.14 0.66
CA VAL A 327 -13.18 8.44 0.41
C VAL A 327 -11.91 8.51 1.22
N ASP A 328 -10.83 8.94 0.58
CA ASP A 328 -9.49 9.12 1.14
C ASP A 328 -8.94 7.87 1.85
N GLU A 329 -9.23 6.70 1.26
CA GLU A 329 -8.85 5.37 1.77
C GLU A 329 -9.31 5.07 3.21
N GLU A 330 -10.34 5.78 3.69
CA GLU A 330 -10.97 5.47 4.98
C GLU A 330 -11.59 4.06 4.94
N PRO A 331 -11.39 3.22 5.98
CA PRO A 331 -11.81 1.81 5.94
C PRO A 331 -13.32 1.61 6.00
N VAL A 332 -14.09 2.66 6.32
CA VAL A 332 -15.55 2.64 6.37
C VAL A 332 -16.10 3.25 5.09
N PRO A 333 -17.02 2.58 4.37
CA PRO A 333 -17.67 3.16 3.21
C PRO A 333 -18.36 4.47 3.58
N PHE A 334 -18.08 5.53 2.83
CA PHE A 334 -18.78 6.81 2.91
C PHE A 334 -20.22 6.68 2.39
N LEU A 335 -20.40 5.92 1.31
CA LEU A 335 -21.68 5.68 0.67
C LEU A 335 -21.78 4.23 0.23
N SER A 336 -22.98 3.65 0.24
CA SER A 336 -23.22 2.30 -0.29
C SER A 336 -24.60 2.22 -0.90
N GLY A 337 -24.73 1.48 -2.00
CA GLY A 337 -25.96 1.35 -2.77
C GLY A 337 -26.05 -0.01 -3.47
N ILE A 338 -27.27 -0.40 -3.84
CA ILE A 338 -27.51 -1.62 -4.60
C ILE A 338 -28.25 -1.25 -5.89
N THR A 339 -27.62 -1.45 -7.04
CA THR A 339 -28.23 -1.25 -8.35
C THR A 339 -29.04 -2.48 -8.78
N ALA A 340 -30.16 -2.24 -9.44
CA ALA A 340 -30.89 -3.24 -10.22
C ALA A 340 -30.93 -2.89 -11.71
N SER A 341 -30.14 -1.90 -12.14
CA SER A 341 -30.12 -1.42 -13.53
C SER A 341 -29.44 -2.45 -14.43
N ALA A 342 -30.21 -3.08 -15.30
CA ALA A 342 -29.71 -4.07 -16.24
C ALA A 342 -28.83 -3.45 -17.32
N ASN A 343 -27.83 -4.21 -17.76
CA ASN A 343 -26.87 -3.87 -18.81
C ASN A 343 -26.34 -5.14 -19.50
N SER A 344 -25.66 -5.00 -20.64
CA SER A 344 -25.09 -6.12 -21.41
C SER A 344 -23.62 -5.95 -21.80
N THR A 345 -22.96 -4.89 -21.36
CA THR A 345 -21.52 -4.61 -21.62
C THR A 345 -20.69 -4.84 -20.36
N ASN A 346 -19.42 -5.18 -20.54
CA ASN A 346 -18.48 -5.38 -19.44
C ASN A 346 -17.31 -4.41 -19.63
N ASP A 347 -17.43 -3.21 -19.06
CA ASP A 347 -16.53 -2.10 -19.31
C ASP A 347 -16.53 -1.07 -18.17
N LEU A 348 -15.43 -0.32 -18.12
CA LEU A 348 -15.24 0.86 -17.28
C LEU A 348 -15.17 2.10 -18.16
N ARG A 349 -15.89 3.15 -17.78
CA ARG A 349 -15.94 4.41 -18.52
C ARG A 349 -15.86 5.61 -17.60
N PHE A 350 -15.25 6.69 -18.07
CA PHE A 350 -15.27 7.98 -17.40
C PHE A 350 -15.34 9.12 -18.42
N GLY A 351 -15.79 10.30 -17.98
CA GLY A 351 -15.93 11.49 -18.82
C GLY A 351 -17.36 12.04 -18.80
N ASP A 352 -17.83 12.53 -19.94
CA ASP A 352 -19.15 13.15 -20.08
C ASP A 352 -20.15 12.18 -20.74
N GLY A 353 -20.84 11.41 -19.89
CA GLY A 353 -21.87 10.46 -20.28
C GLY A 353 -23.29 11.04 -20.26
N SER A 354 -23.46 12.27 -19.74
CA SER A 354 -24.77 12.83 -19.43
C SER A 354 -25.26 13.80 -20.52
N ASP A 355 -26.52 13.66 -20.91
CA ASP A 355 -27.14 14.65 -21.78
C ASP A 355 -27.33 15.98 -21.04
N GLY A 356 -26.62 17.02 -21.50
CA GLY A 356 -26.89 18.42 -21.17
C GLY A 356 -26.22 18.99 -19.93
N ASN A 357 -25.30 18.25 -19.30
CA ASN A 357 -24.48 18.74 -18.19
C ASN A 357 -23.05 19.03 -18.67
N THR A 358 -22.41 20.01 -18.07
CA THR A 358 -21.01 20.36 -18.30
C THR A 358 -20.09 19.73 -17.26
N TYR A 359 -18.88 19.33 -17.65
CA TYR A 359 -17.90 18.70 -16.76
C TYR A 359 -16.58 19.46 -16.70
N GLY A 360 -15.98 19.53 -15.51
CA GLY A 360 -14.69 20.19 -15.30
C GLY A 360 -13.91 19.64 -14.11
N PHE A 361 -12.88 18.83 -14.37
CA PHE A 361 -12.04 18.22 -13.33
C PHE A 361 -10.58 18.04 -13.74
N TYR A 362 -9.72 18.07 -12.73
CA TYR A 362 -8.38 17.52 -12.78
C TYR A 362 -8.44 16.06 -12.33
N LEU A 363 -7.89 15.17 -13.14
CA LEU A 363 -7.68 13.77 -12.83
C LEU A 363 -6.19 13.50 -12.77
N ASP A 364 -5.76 12.86 -11.68
CA ASP A 364 -4.37 12.48 -11.47
C ASP A 364 -4.13 11.03 -11.91
N TRP A 365 -5.00 10.12 -11.50
CA TRP A 365 -4.93 8.73 -11.97
C TRP A 365 -6.26 8.00 -11.78
N ILE A 366 -6.44 6.94 -12.57
CA ILE A 366 -7.46 5.90 -12.38
C ILE A 366 -6.74 4.56 -12.36
N VAL A 367 -7.05 3.75 -11.35
CA VAL A 367 -6.62 2.35 -11.29
C VAL A 367 -7.83 1.45 -11.12
N PHE A 368 -7.77 0.26 -11.69
CA PHE A 368 -8.82 -0.74 -11.48
C PHE A 368 -8.27 -2.16 -11.43
N ASP A 369 -9.00 -3.01 -10.71
CA ASP A 369 -8.74 -4.43 -10.55
C ASP A 369 -10.07 -5.18 -10.73
N THR A 370 -10.08 -6.14 -11.64
CA THR A 370 -11.29 -6.94 -11.98
C THR A 370 -11.34 -8.28 -11.27
N THR A 371 -10.41 -8.52 -10.34
CA THR A 371 -10.24 -9.82 -9.66
C THR A 371 -10.84 -9.84 -8.27
N GLY A 372 -11.33 -8.70 -7.79
CA GLY A 372 -12.12 -8.65 -6.59
C GLY A 372 -12.63 -7.27 -6.23
N ALA A 373 -13.63 -7.27 -5.35
CA ALA A 373 -14.14 -6.11 -4.63
C ALA A 373 -13.40 -5.93 -3.30
N TYR A 374 -12.29 -5.20 -3.32
CA TYR A 374 -11.36 -5.01 -2.20
C TYR A 374 -11.51 -3.64 -1.55
N SER A 375 -11.89 -3.60 -0.28
CA SER A 375 -11.96 -2.36 0.50
C SER A 375 -10.55 -1.78 0.77
N PRO A 376 -10.45 -0.52 1.25
CA PRO A 376 -9.20 -0.02 1.80
C PRO A 376 -8.69 -0.98 2.88
N GLY A 377 -7.40 -1.28 2.83
CA GLY A 377 -6.74 -2.24 3.72
C GLY A 377 -6.82 -3.71 3.28
N GLU A 378 -7.74 -4.09 2.37
CA GLU A 378 -7.76 -5.41 1.71
C GLU A 378 -6.91 -5.44 0.44
N SER A 379 -6.77 -4.28 -0.22
CA SER A 379 -5.74 -4.05 -1.22
C SER A 379 -5.19 -2.63 -1.17
N ASN A 380 -3.92 -2.47 -1.56
CA ASN A 380 -3.26 -1.18 -1.62
C ASN A 380 -3.29 -0.65 -3.05
N ILE A 381 -3.55 0.65 -3.20
CA ILE A 381 -3.31 1.38 -4.46
C ILE A 381 -1.80 1.27 -4.78
N PRO A 382 -1.39 1.08 -6.05
CA PRO A 382 0.01 0.93 -6.42
C PRO A 382 0.92 2.03 -5.86
N ASP A 383 2.07 1.62 -5.31
CA ASP A 383 3.10 2.53 -4.86
C ASP A 383 3.65 3.34 -6.06
N GLY A 384 3.92 4.63 -5.85
CA GLY A 384 4.40 5.53 -6.91
C GLY A 384 3.31 6.36 -7.60
N LEU A 385 2.03 6.03 -7.40
CA LEU A 385 0.95 6.97 -7.67
C LEU A 385 0.94 8.02 -6.56
N HIS A 386 0.94 9.30 -6.94
CA HIS A 386 1.04 10.43 -6.02
C HIS A 386 -0.28 10.61 -5.26
N VAL A 387 -0.53 9.72 -4.32
CA VAL A 387 -1.52 9.94 -3.27
C VAL A 387 -0.88 10.96 -2.35
N ASP A 388 -1.31 12.21 -2.40
CA ASP A 388 -1.14 13.07 -1.24
C ASP A 388 -1.88 12.38 -0.09
N ARG A 389 -1.18 11.53 0.65
CA ARG A 389 -1.50 11.29 2.04
C ARG A 389 -1.20 12.60 2.73
N VAL A 390 -2.02 13.64 2.51
CA VAL A 390 -2.28 14.57 3.58
C VAL A 390 -2.84 13.64 4.66
N PRO A 391 -2.11 13.37 5.76
CA PRO A 391 -2.70 12.62 6.85
C PRO A 391 -4.01 13.35 7.17
N PRO A 392 -5.15 12.65 7.36
CA PRO A 392 -6.37 13.33 7.79
C PRO A 392 -5.95 14.28 8.89
N GLN A 393 -6.14 15.59 8.66
CA GLN A 393 -5.82 16.58 9.67
C GLN A 393 -6.53 16.07 10.91
N PRO A 394 -5.82 15.72 12.00
CA PRO A 394 -6.47 15.11 13.14
C PRO A 394 -7.61 16.05 13.51
N ALA A 395 -8.84 15.53 13.53
CA ALA A 395 -9.99 16.30 13.97
C ALA A 395 -9.56 17.07 15.22
N PRO A 396 -9.74 18.40 15.26
CA PRO A 396 -9.14 19.22 16.31
C PRO A 396 -9.46 18.58 17.66
N TRP A 397 -8.41 18.15 18.36
CA TRP A 397 -8.55 17.43 19.62
C TRP A 397 -9.49 18.22 20.52
N ALA A 398 -10.59 17.61 20.94
CA ALA A 398 -11.37 18.15 22.04
C ALA A 398 -10.54 17.98 23.31
N ILE A 399 -9.86 19.06 23.73
CA ILE A 399 -9.13 19.08 24.99
C ILE A 399 -10.16 19.09 26.12
N TYR A 400 -10.27 17.97 26.82
CA TYR A 400 -10.99 17.93 28.10
C TYR A 400 -10.12 18.60 29.17
N ASP A 401 -10.58 19.73 29.69
CA ASP A 401 -9.98 20.39 30.84
C ASP A 401 -10.34 19.60 32.10
N ALA A 402 -9.36 18.88 32.65
CA ALA A 402 -9.52 18.09 33.87
C ALA A 402 -9.83 18.93 35.12
N SER A 403 -9.83 20.27 35.02
CA SER A 403 -10.33 21.16 36.07
C SER A 403 -11.86 21.31 36.07
N VAL A 404 -12.57 20.78 35.07
CA VAL A 404 -14.03 20.79 34.96
C VAL A 404 -14.56 19.36 35.05
N LEU A 405 -15.38 19.06 36.06
CA LEU A 405 -16.03 17.74 36.17
C LEU A 405 -16.91 17.45 34.94
N PRO A 406 -16.98 16.18 34.50
CA PRO A 406 -17.58 15.79 33.22
C PRO A 406 -19.08 16.05 33.11
#